data_AF-A0A8T1RV85-F1
#
_entry.id   AF-A0A8T1RV85-F1
#
_cell.length_a   1.000
_cell.length_b   1.000
_cell.length_c   1.000
_cell.angle_alpha   90.00
_cell.angle_beta   90.00
_cell.angle_gamma   90.00
#
_symmetry.space_group_name_H-M   'P 1'
#
loop_
_entity.id
_entity.type
_entity.pdbx_description
1 polymer ?
#
loop_
_entity_poly.entity_id
_entity_poly.type
_entity_poly.pdbx_seq_one_letter_code
_entity_poly.pdbx_strand_id
1 'polypeptide(L)'
;MAMRRLNTSAGILEVMGAPLTGTDLRAYVMSGGGLTLKNFRPRFRSKRCFLIFPVQGSERKGLVSVEVKNKKGQYDLKLLAVDIPMASGPDQRLFLIGDEEEYKVGGGLISELRDPIVKAMAASKEFDDLDQIEEEEDAERERQEGERRHQEEIEKLEKGGSH
;
A
#
# COMPACT_ATOMS: atom_id res chain seq x y z
N MET A 1 -5.00 -12.35 8.56
CA MET A 1 -5.99 -13.23 7.88
C MET A 1 -6.22 -12.84 6.42
N ALA A 2 -6.45 -11.57 6.08
CA ALA A 2 -6.69 -11.14 4.69
C ALA A 2 -5.53 -11.52 3.73
N MET A 3 -4.30 -11.10 4.04
CA MET A 3 -3.12 -11.42 3.21
C MET A 3 -2.90 -12.91 2.95
N ARG A 4 -3.18 -13.76 3.96
CA ARG A 4 -3.09 -15.21 3.80
C ARG A 4 -4.10 -15.72 2.77
N ARG A 5 -5.36 -15.23 2.82
CA ARG A 5 -6.41 -15.61 1.86
C ARG A 5 -6.07 -15.14 0.45
N LEU A 6 -5.56 -13.91 0.31
CA LEU A 6 -5.13 -13.35 -0.98
C LEU A 6 -3.99 -14.17 -1.59
N ASN A 7 -2.95 -14.49 -0.80
CA ASN A 7 -1.81 -15.32 -1.22
C ASN A 7 -2.16 -16.82 -1.44
N THR A 8 -3.41 -17.22 -1.22
CA THR A 8 -3.89 -18.57 -1.55
C THR A 8 -4.93 -18.58 -2.67
N SER A 9 -5.31 -17.40 -3.18
CA SER A 9 -6.34 -17.27 -4.19
C SER A 9 -5.72 -17.32 -5.58
N ALA A 10 -5.89 -18.44 -6.30
CA ALA A 10 -5.35 -18.63 -7.64
C ALA A 10 -5.77 -17.49 -8.60
N GLY A 11 -7.05 -17.10 -8.59
CA GLY A 11 -7.54 -16.04 -9.49
C GLY A 11 -6.99 -14.66 -9.19
N ILE A 12 -6.63 -14.36 -7.93
CA ILE A 12 -5.94 -13.09 -7.62
C ILE A 12 -4.48 -13.17 -8.04
N LEU A 13 -3.81 -14.29 -7.73
CA LEU A 13 -2.39 -14.48 -8.04
C LEU A 13 -2.10 -14.56 -9.53
N GLU A 14 -3.03 -15.09 -10.33
CA GLU A 14 -2.93 -15.12 -11.80
C GLU A 14 -2.90 -13.70 -12.39
N VAL A 15 -3.66 -12.77 -11.82
CA VAL A 15 -3.74 -11.39 -12.32
C VAL A 15 -2.62 -10.50 -11.78
N MET A 16 -2.26 -10.69 -10.50
CA MET A 16 -1.32 -9.80 -9.82
C MET A 16 0.11 -10.31 -9.76
N GLY A 17 0.32 -11.62 -9.94
CA GLY A 17 1.58 -12.29 -9.69
C GLY A 17 1.79 -12.64 -8.23
N ALA A 18 2.54 -13.72 -7.98
CA ALA A 18 2.85 -14.22 -6.63
C ALA A 18 4.33 -13.93 -6.26
N PRO A 19 4.64 -13.75 -4.97
CA PRO A 19 3.72 -13.58 -3.85
C PRO A 19 3.15 -12.15 -3.77
N LEU A 20 2.01 -12.01 -3.12
CA LEU A 20 1.47 -10.70 -2.76
C LEU A 20 2.10 -10.20 -1.46
N THR A 21 2.72 -9.04 -1.52
CA THR A 21 3.28 -8.30 -0.39
C THR A 21 2.43 -7.08 -0.08
N GLY A 22 2.19 -6.82 1.21
CA GLY A 22 1.48 -5.61 1.65
C GLY A 22 2.46 -4.50 1.96
N THR A 23 1.99 -3.26 1.97
CA THR A 23 2.77 -2.10 2.43
C THR A 23 2.45 -1.77 3.90
N ASP A 24 3.20 -0.81 4.45
CA ASP A 24 2.95 -0.24 5.78
C ASP A 24 1.81 0.78 5.78
N LEU A 25 1.52 1.39 4.63
CA LEU A 25 0.36 2.27 4.46
C LEU A 25 -0.94 1.49 4.65
N ARG A 26 -1.77 1.89 5.62
CA ARG A 26 -3.10 1.32 5.87
C ARG A 26 -4.03 2.39 6.42
N ALA A 27 -5.27 2.43 5.96
CA ALA A 27 -6.32 3.20 6.62
C ALA A 27 -7.41 2.27 7.14
N TYR A 28 -7.93 2.57 8.33
CA TYR A 28 -9.05 1.84 8.87
C TYR A 28 -10.03 2.76 9.58
N VAL A 29 -11.29 2.34 9.56
CA VAL A 29 -12.37 2.99 10.31
C VAL A 29 -13.12 1.92 11.10
N MET A 30 -13.36 2.21 12.37
CA MET A 30 -14.17 1.35 13.24
C MET A 30 -15.58 1.92 13.32
N SER A 31 -16.60 1.09 13.09
CA SER A 31 -18.01 1.48 13.28
C SER A 31 -18.70 0.60 14.31
N GLY A 32 -19.68 1.15 15.05
CA GLY A 32 -20.40 0.44 16.10
C GLY A 32 -19.71 0.46 17.48
N GLY A 33 -20.07 -0.47 18.37
CA GLY A 33 -19.52 -0.54 19.73
C GLY A 33 -20.25 0.28 20.80
N GLY A 34 -21.31 1.00 20.43
CA GLY A 34 -22.17 1.74 21.37
C GLY A 34 -23.43 0.96 21.81
N LEU A 35 -24.01 1.41 22.93
CA LEU A 35 -25.35 0.99 23.38
C LEU A 35 -26.40 1.64 22.47
N THR A 36 -27.33 0.84 21.93
CA THR A 36 -28.47 1.36 21.14
C THR A 36 -29.76 0.86 21.76
N LEU A 37 -30.81 1.69 21.77
CA LEU A 37 -32.14 1.25 22.19
C LEU A 37 -32.93 0.85 20.95
N LYS A 38 -33.32 -0.42 20.84
CA LYS A 38 -34.27 -0.89 19.81
C LYS A 38 -35.47 -1.50 20.51
N ASN A 39 -36.67 -0.93 20.30
CA ASN A 39 -37.91 -1.32 20.96
C ASN A 39 -37.78 -1.32 22.50
N PHE A 40 -37.23 -0.25 23.08
CA PHE A 40 -36.98 -0.13 24.53
C PHE A 40 -36.06 -1.22 25.14
N ARG A 41 -35.38 -2.02 24.32
CA ARG A 41 -34.37 -2.98 24.77
C ARG A 41 -32.96 -2.50 24.41
N PRO A 42 -32.04 -2.40 25.38
CA PRO A 42 -30.65 -2.07 25.09
C PRO A 42 -30.01 -3.21 24.28
N ARG A 43 -29.39 -2.84 23.16
CA ARG A 43 -28.62 -3.72 22.29
C ARG A 43 -27.23 -3.14 22.08
N PHE A 44 -26.22 -3.96 22.32
CA PHE A 44 -24.86 -3.67 21.91
C PHE A 44 -24.72 -3.89 20.41
N ARG A 45 -24.28 -2.87 19.68
CA ARG A 45 -23.88 -3.06 18.28
C ARG A 45 -22.52 -3.72 18.21
N SER A 46 -22.44 -4.85 17.49
CA SER A 46 -21.18 -5.44 17.06
C SER A 46 -20.29 -4.39 16.38
N LYS A 47 -19.02 -4.34 16.76
CA LYS A 47 -18.02 -3.50 16.10
C LYS A 47 -17.78 -4.03 14.68
N ARG A 48 -17.70 -3.13 13.70
CA ARG A 48 -17.18 -3.40 12.35
C ARG A 48 -15.88 -2.64 12.15
N CYS A 49 -15.01 -3.20 11.35
CA CYS A 49 -13.76 -2.61 10.91
C CYS A 49 -13.77 -2.60 9.39
N PHE A 50 -13.61 -1.41 8.81
CA PHE A 50 -13.33 -1.21 7.41
C PHE A 50 -11.84 -0.93 7.32
N LEU A 51 -11.11 -1.70 6.52
CA LEU A 51 -9.67 -1.60 6.38
C LEU A 51 -9.35 -1.56 4.89
N ILE A 52 -8.51 -0.61 4.49
CA ILE A 52 -8.02 -0.48 3.13
C ILE A 52 -6.50 -0.35 3.16
N PHE A 53 -5.81 -1.05 2.25
CA PHE A 53 -4.35 -1.00 2.16
C PHE A 53 -3.82 -1.43 0.79
N PRO A 54 -2.68 -0.87 0.33
CA PRO A 54 -2.03 -1.30 -0.90
C PRO A 54 -1.45 -2.71 -0.79
N VAL A 55 -1.46 -3.41 -1.91
CA VAL A 55 -0.79 -4.69 -2.09
C VAL A 55 -0.05 -4.71 -3.42
N GLN A 56 1.08 -5.41 -3.47
CA GLN A 56 1.92 -5.56 -4.65
C GLN A 56 2.15 -7.04 -4.93
N GLY A 57 1.90 -7.47 -6.17
CA GLY A 57 2.41 -8.73 -6.70
C GLY A 57 3.58 -8.49 -7.66
N SER A 58 4.11 -9.56 -8.25
CA SER A 58 5.22 -9.47 -9.21
C SER A 58 4.82 -8.76 -10.51
N GLU A 59 3.55 -8.83 -10.90
CA GLU A 59 3.05 -8.27 -12.15
C GLU A 59 2.34 -6.92 -11.95
N ARG A 60 1.55 -6.79 -10.87
CA ARG A 60 0.68 -5.61 -10.66
C ARG A 60 0.57 -5.20 -9.20
N LYS A 61 0.35 -3.89 -9.00
CA LYS A 61 -0.09 -3.31 -7.74
C LYS A 61 -1.61 -3.28 -7.67
N GLY A 62 -2.17 -3.24 -6.47
CA GLY A 62 -3.60 -3.12 -6.25
C GLY A 62 -3.93 -2.58 -4.86
N LEU A 63 -5.22 -2.36 -4.61
CA LEU A 63 -5.74 -1.83 -3.36
C LEU A 63 -6.72 -2.81 -2.75
N VAL A 64 -6.42 -3.28 -1.55
CA VAL A 64 -7.24 -4.27 -0.85
C VAL A 64 -8.27 -3.55 0.00
N SER A 65 -9.53 -3.95 -0.16
CA SER A 65 -10.65 -3.50 0.66
C SER A 65 -11.16 -4.66 1.53
N VAL A 66 -11.26 -4.42 2.84
CA VAL A 66 -11.68 -5.43 3.82
C VAL A 66 -12.76 -4.88 4.72
N GLU A 67 -13.84 -5.65 4.88
CA GLU A 67 -14.82 -5.42 5.93
C GLU A 67 -14.83 -6.62 6.88
N VAL A 68 -14.72 -6.34 8.19
CA VAL A 68 -14.78 -7.36 9.24
C VAL A 68 -15.80 -6.96 10.29
N LYS A 69 -16.64 -7.91 10.71
CA LYS A 69 -17.57 -7.74 11.83
C LYS A 69 -17.12 -8.58 13.03
N ASN A 70 -16.99 -7.96 14.20
CA ASN A 70 -16.74 -8.68 15.44
C ASN A 70 -18.05 -9.28 15.99
N LYS A 71 -18.10 -10.61 16.07
CA LYS A 71 -19.17 -11.38 16.69
C LYS A 71 -18.61 -12.11 17.90
N LYS A 72 -18.83 -11.56 19.10
CA LYS A 72 -18.45 -12.18 20.39
C LYS A 72 -16.96 -12.62 20.45
N GLY A 73 -16.05 -11.80 19.92
CA GLY A 73 -14.62 -12.10 19.89
C GLY A 73 -14.14 -12.83 18.63
N GLN A 74 -15.05 -13.28 17.77
CA GLN A 74 -14.70 -13.84 16.46
C GLN A 74 -14.82 -12.79 15.36
N TYR A 75 -13.87 -12.79 14.44
CA TYR A 75 -13.84 -11.90 13.29
C TYR A 75 -14.50 -12.58 12.08
N ASP A 76 -15.66 -12.05 11.69
CA ASP A 76 -16.44 -12.49 10.54
C ASP A 76 -16.14 -11.55 9.36
N LEU A 77 -15.33 -12.02 8.40
CA LEU A 77 -15.00 -11.30 7.16
C LEU A 77 -16.26 -11.17 6.30
N LYS A 78 -16.67 -9.93 6.04
CA LYS A 78 -17.82 -9.60 5.20
C LYS A 78 -17.43 -9.25 3.78
N LEU A 79 -16.27 -8.62 3.63
CA LEU A 79 -15.74 -8.23 2.34
C LEU A 79 -14.24 -8.49 2.32
N LEU A 80 -13.76 -9.02 1.21
CA LEU A 80 -12.35 -9.05 0.84
C LEU A 80 -12.29 -8.90 -0.67
N ALA A 81 -11.92 -7.71 -1.13
CA ALA A 81 -11.81 -7.37 -2.54
C ALA A 81 -10.45 -6.74 -2.84
N VAL A 82 -10.01 -6.85 -4.09
CA VAL A 82 -8.80 -6.17 -4.60
C VAL A 82 -9.17 -5.35 -5.84
N ASP A 83 -8.87 -4.06 -5.79
CA ASP A 83 -8.95 -3.15 -6.92
C ASP A 83 -7.60 -3.12 -7.63
N ILE A 84 -7.57 -3.48 -8.90
CA ILE A 84 -6.36 -3.54 -9.72
C ILE A 84 -6.46 -2.43 -10.77
N PRO A 85 -5.59 -1.41 -10.70
CA PRO A 85 -5.55 -0.36 -11.71
C PRO A 85 -5.26 -0.93 -13.09
N MET A 86 -6.08 -0.56 -14.07
CA MET A 86 -5.91 -1.02 -15.45
C MET A 86 -5.20 0.05 -16.27
N ALA A 87 -4.29 -0.33 -17.15
CA ALA A 87 -3.57 0.60 -18.02
C ALA A 87 -4.52 1.39 -18.96
N SER A 88 -5.64 0.77 -19.33
CA SER A 88 -6.71 1.38 -20.11
C SER A 88 -8.06 0.89 -19.63
N GLY A 89 -9.01 1.81 -19.46
CA GLY A 89 -10.36 1.50 -18.99
C GLY A 89 -10.50 1.62 -17.46
N PRO A 90 -11.66 1.22 -16.91
CA PRO A 90 -11.90 1.26 -15.48
C PRO A 90 -11.07 0.21 -14.75
N ASP A 91 -10.76 0.48 -13.49
CA ASP A 91 -10.08 -0.47 -12.63
C ASP A 91 -10.88 -1.75 -12.47
N GLN A 92 -10.18 -2.87 -12.40
CA GLN A 92 -10.78 -4.18 -12.22
C GLN A 92 -10.89 -4.49 -10.73
N ARG A 93 -12.11 -4.71 -10.25
CA ARG A 93 -12.36 -5.19 -8.89
C ARG A 93 -12.57 -6.69 -8.88
N LEU A 94 -11.76 -7.39 -8.08
CA LEU A 94 -11.87 -8.83 -7.85
C LEU A 94 -12.35 -9.10 -6.42
N PHE A 95 -13.50 -9.76 -6.28
CA PHE A 95 -14.05 -10.15 -4.98
C PHE A 95 -13.61 -11.57 -4.63
N LEU A 96 -12.96 -11.73 -3.47
CA LEU A 96 -12.69 -13.03 -2.88
C LEU A 96 -13.76 -13.41 -1.84
N ILE A 97 -14.32 -12.42 -1.15
CA ILE A 97 -15.45 -12.57 -0.20
C ILE A 97 -16.36 -11.36 -0.36
N GLY A 98 -17.68 -11.60 -0.37
CA GLY A 98 -18.70 -10.57 -0.56
C GLY A 98 -18.86 -10.19 -2.03
N ASP A 99 -19.58 -9.11 -2.27
CA ASP A 99 -19.84 -8.57 -3.60
C ASP A 99 -19.87 -7.03 -3.61
N GLU A 100 -20.34 -6.45 -4.71
CA GLU A 100 -20.45 -5.00 -4.90
C GLU A 100 -21.48 -4.36 -3.96
N GLU A 101 -22.51 -5.08 -3.53
CA GLU A 101 -23.46 -4.58 -2.53
C GLU A 101 -22.80 -4.54 -1.15
N GLU A 102 -22.01 -5.56 -0.78
CA GLU A 102 -21.18 -5.50 0.42
C GLU A 102 -20.14 -4.37 0.37
N TYR A 103 -19.55 -4.12 -0.79
CA TYR A 103 -18.58 -3.03 -0.98
C TYR A 103 -19.18 -1.65 -0.67
N LYS A 104 -20.47 -1.44 -1.00
CA LYS A 104 -21.19 -0.18 -0.75
C LYS A 104 -21.70 -0.04 0.69
N VAL A 105 -21.58 -1.07 1.54
CA VAL A 105 -22.03 -1.02 2.93
C VAL A 105 -21.33 0.11 3.70
N GLY A 106 -22.08 0.73 4.61
CA GLY A 106 -21.57 1.86 5.39
C GLY A 106 -21.58 3.19 4.63
N GLY A 107 -22.40 3.28 3.58
CA GLY A 107 -22.53 4.49 2.76
C GLY A 107 -21.37 4.67 1.78
N GLY A 108 -20.72 3.58 1.36
CA GLY A 108 -19.53 3.66 0.50
C GLY A 108 -18.27 4.13 1.22
N LEU A 109 -18.19 3.98 2.55
CA LEU A 109 -17.03 4.41 3.35
C LEU A 109 -15.69 3.89 2.81
N ILE A 110 -15.65 2.68 2.26
CA ILE A 110 -14.42 2.14 1.65
C ILE A 110 -14.01 2.97 0.42
N SER A 111 -14.96 3.41 -0.40
CA SER A 111 -14.71 4.33 -1.51
C SER A 111 -14.14 5.66 -1.02
N GLU A 112 -14.65 6.20 0.08
CA GLU A 112 -14.14 7.47 0.65
C GLU A 112 -12.69 7.34 1.15
N LEU A 113 -12.29 6.17 1.64
CA LEU A 113 -10.92 5.91 2.09
C LEU A 113 -9.94 5.68 0.93
N ARG A 114 -10.43 5.48 -0.29
CA ARG A 114 -9.61 5.14 -1.44
C ARG A 114 -8.74 6.31 -1.89
N ASP A 115 -9.33 7.49 -2.09
CA ASP A 115 -8.63 8.64 -2.65
C ASP A 115 -7.43 9.09 -1.80
N PRO A 116 -7.55 9.20 -0.46
CA PRO A 116 -6.40 9.53 0.39
C PRO A 116 -5.26 8.50 0.28
N ILE A 117 -5.59 7.21 0.14
CA ILE A 117 -4.59 6.15 0.03
C ILE A 117 -3.90 6.20 -1.32
N VAL A 118 -4.63 6.38 -2.41
CA VAL A 118 -4.03 6.52 -3.75
C VAL A 118 -3.10 7.73 -3.81
N LYS A 119 -3.49 8.87 -3.22
CA LYS A 119 -2.63 10.05 -3.11
C LYS A 119 -1.37 9.78 -2.29
N ALA A 120 -1.50 9.11 -1.14
CA ALA A 120 -0.35 8.74 -0.32
C ALA A 120 0.61 7.77 -1.03
N MET A 121 0.08 6.83 -1.83
CA MET A 121 0.90 5.95 -2.67
C MET A 121 1.66 6.72 -3.76
N ALA A 122 1.01 7.68 -4.41
CA ALA A 122 1.65 8.52 -5.43
C ALA A 122 2.78 9.37 -4.82
N ALA A 123 2.53 10.00 -3.66
CA ALA A 123 3.55 10.77 -2.95
C ALA A 123 4.74 9.90 -2.51
N SER A 124 4.50 8.67 -2.03
CA SER A 124 5.58 7.75 -1.69
C SER A 124 6.49 7.44 -2.88
N LYS A 125 5.90 7.26 -4.06
CA LYS A 125 6.68 7.02 -5.29
C LYS A 125 7.51 8.25 -5.67
N GLU A 126 6.96 9.45 -5.51
CA GLU A 126 7.67 10.69 -5.79
C GLU A 126 8.89 10.87 -4.88
N PHE A 127 8.77 10.50 -3.60
CA PHE A 127 9.92 10.50 -2.68
C PHE A 127 10.97 9.46 -3.10
N ASP A 128 10.57 8.23 -3.44
CA ASP A 128 11.51 7.19 -3.90
C ASP A 128 12.27 7.62 -5.19
N ASP A 129 11.59 8.32 -6.11
CA ASP A 129 12.17 8.83 -7.35
C ASP A 129 13.16 10.00 -7.06
N LEU A 130 12.86 10.86 -6.07
CA LEU A 130 13.74 11.95 -5.65
C LEU A 130 15.00 11.43 -4.95
N ASP A 131 14.84 10.45 -4.05
CA ASP A 131 15.96 9.84 -3.33
C ASP A 131 16.98 9.23 -4.32
N GLN A 132 16.52 8.60 -5.41
CA GLN A 132 17.40 8.07 -6.46
C GLN A 132 18.20 9.17 -7.17
N ILE A 133 17.57 10.32 -7.45
CA ILE A 133 18.23 11.44 -8.10
C ILE A 133 19.31 12.02 -7.16
N GLU A 134 18.99 12.18 -5.88
CA GLU A 134 19.94 12.67 -4.88
C GLU A 134 21.13 11.72 -4.73
N GLU A 135 20.89 10.40 -4.69
CA GLU A 135 21.95 9.39 -4.66
C GLU A 135 22.86 9.44 -5.90
N GLU A 136 22.30 9.65 -7.09
CA GLU A 136 23.07 9.80 -8.33
C GLU A 136 23.92 11.08 -8.33
N GLU A 137 23.35 12.21 -7.90
CA GLU A 137 24.08 13.48 -7.79
C GLU A 137 25.22 13.40 -6.78
N ASP A 138 25.00 12.75 -5.64
CA ASP A 138 26.04 12.56 -4.62
C ASP A 138 27.15 11.63 -5.14
N ALA A 139 26.79 10.54 -5.82
CA ALA A 139 27.78 9.66 -6.43
C ALA A 139 28.61 10.37 -7.52
N GLU A 140 28.01 11.30 -8.28
CA GLU A 140 28.73 12.11 -9.27
C GLU A 140 29.67 13.12 -8.60
N ARG A 141 29.20 13.81 -7.56
CA ARG A 141 30.03 14.73 -6.75
C ARG A 141 31.24 14.01 -6.16
N GLU A 142 31.05 12.84 -5.56
CA GLU A 142 32.14 12.05 -4.98
C GLU A 142 33.16 11.60 -6.04
N ARG A 143 32.72 11.21 -7.24
CA ARG A 143 33.63 10.88 -8.35
C ARG A 143 34.46 12.09 -8.77
N GLN A 144 33.83 13.24 -8.98
CA GLN A 144 34.53 14.48 -9.37
C GLN A 144 35.53 14.92 -8.31
N GLU A 145 35.18 14.82 -7.01
CA GLU A 145 36.13 15.08 -5.93
C GLU A 145 37.29 14.09 -5.91
N GLY A 146 37.02 12.80 -6.12
CA GLY A 146 38.04 11.77 -6.21
C GLY A 146 39.01 12.01 -7.36
N GLU A 147 38.49 12.36 -8.55
CA GLU A 147 39.30 12.71 -9.71
C GLU A 147 40.15 13.95 -9.47
N ARG A 148 39.59 14.99 -8.85
CA ARG A 148 40.34 16.20 -8.48
C ARG A 148 41.46 15.89 -7.49
N ARG A 149 41.17 15.12 -6.43
CA ARG A 149 42.18 14.71 -5.44
C ARG A 149 43.30 13.89 -6.10
N HIS A 150 42.95 12.97 -7.00
CA HIS A 150 43.93 12.17 -7.73
C HIS A 150 44.81 13.02 -8.66
N GLN A 151 44.23 13.99 -9.38
CA GLN A 151 44.99 14.93 -10.20
C GLN A 151 45.95 15.79 -9.35
N GLU A 152 45.47 16.32 -8.21
CA GLU A 152 46.30 17.08 -7.27
C GLU A 152 47.45 16.24 -6.68
N GLU A 153 47.24 14.94 -6.47
CA GLU A 153 48.27 14.02 -5.99
C GLU A 153 49.35 13.76 -7.06
N ILE A 154 48.94 13.53 -8.31
CA ILE A 154 49.87 13.39 -9.46
C ILE A 154 50.71 14.65 -9.62
N GLU A 155 50.11 15.84 -9.60
CA GLU A 155 50.84 17.10 -9.73
C GLU A 155 51.90 17.30 -8.63
N LYS A 156 51.59 16.91 -7.39
CA LYS A 156 52.55 16.99 -6.27
C LYS A 156 53.74 16.06 -6.46
N LEU A 157 53.49 14.84 -6.97
CA LEU A 157 54.55 13.86 -7.25
C LEU A 157 55.46 14.33 -8.40
N GLU A 158 54.88 14.89 -9.47
CA GLU A 158 55.65 15.44 -10.60
C GLU A 158 56.51 16.65 -10.21
N LYS A 159 55.98 17.56 -9.40
CA LYS A 159 56.73 18.74 -8.90
C LYS A 159 57.80 18.37 -7.86
N GLY A 160 57.63 17.26 -7.13
CA GLY A 160 58.60 16.77 -6.14
C GLY A 160 59.73 15.92 -6.71
N GLY A 161 59.58 15.35 -7.91
CA GLY A 161 60.59 14.53 -8.59
C GLY A 161 61.61 15.32 -9.44
N SER A 162 61.51 16.65 -9.46
CA SER A 162 62.36 17.53 -10.26
C SER A 162 63.44 18.20 -9.40
N HIS A 163 64.33 17.41 -8.79
CA HIS A 163 65.56 17.87 -8.11
C HIS A 163 66.75 16.99 -8.47
#